data_AF-A0A4Q2Y9N2-F1
#
_entry.id   AF-A0A4Q2Y9N2-F1
#
_cell.length_a   1.000
_cell.length_b   1.000
_cell.length_c   1.000
_cell.angle_alpha   90.00
_cell.angle_beta   90.00
_cell.angle_gamma   90.00
#
_symmetry.space_group_name_H-M   'P 1'
#
loop_
_entity.id
_entity.type
_entity.pdbx_description
1 polymer ?
#
loop_
_entity_poly.entity_id
_entity_poly.type
_entity_poly.pdbx_seq_one_letter_code
_entity_poly.pdbx_strand_id
1 'polypeptide(L)'
;MTDELVAALLIPKVYDFNSLFETVYENLKVRNAVSGGEEMLRLRAYEKLQNLVSRGMVEKNVKQYRGLEKLKDALTPPEPVAVSA
;
A
#
# COMPACT_ATOMS: atom_id res chain seq x y z
N MET A 1 -2.82 8.28 2.16
CA MET A 1 -1.76 7.30 2.47
C MET A 1 -1.96 6.00 1.71
N THR A 2 -3.15 5.40 1.75
CA THR A 2 -3.47 4.20 0.96
C THR A 2 -3.27 4.45 -0.54
N ASP A 3 -3.60 5.65 -1.02
CA ASP A 3 -3.41 6.06 -2.42
C ASP A 3 -1.93 6.03 -2.84
N GLU A 4 -1.03 6.62 -2.05
CA GLU A 4 0.39 6.69 -2.39
C GLU A 4 1.07 5.31 -2.31
N LEU A 5 0.65 4.47 -1.36
CA LEU A 5 1.13 3.08 -1.25
C LEU A 5 0.70 2.25 -2.47
N VAL A 6 -0.57 2.37 -2.87
CA VAL A 6 -1.10 1.71 -4.06
C VAL A 6 -0.42 2.24 -5.32
N ALA A 7 -0.27 3.56 -5.45
CA ALA A 7 0.40 4.19 -6.59
C ALA A 7 1.86 3.70 -6.75
N ALA A 8 2.60 3.58 -5.65
CA ALA A 8 3.96 3.05 -5.67
C ALA A 8 3.99 1.57 -6.12
N LEU A 9 3.05 0.75 -5.64
CA LEU A 9 2.98 -0.67 -5.95
C LEU A 9 2.35 -0.98 -7.32
N LEU A 10 1.62 -0.05 -7.93
CA LEU A 10 1.10 -0.16 -9.30
C LEU A 10 2.23 -0.13 -10.34
N ILE A 11 3.38 0.43 -9.98
CA ILE A 11 4.58 0.36 -10.80
C ILE A 11 5.05 -1.11 -10.78
N PRO A 12 5.26 -1.76 -11.95
CA PRO A 12 5.67 -3.16 -12.04
C PRO A 12 7.14 -3.34 -11.64
N LYS A 13 7.43 -3.06 -10.37
CA LYS A 13 8.75 -3.11 -9.74
C LYS A 13 8.64 -3.85 -8.41
N VAL A 14 9.72 -4.50 -8.04
CA VAL A 14 9.88 -5.16 -6.74
C VAL A 14 10.51 -4.17 -5.78
N TYR A 15 9.88 -4.00 -4.61
CA TYR A 15 10.35 -3.08 -3.57
C TYR A 15 10.64 -3.82 -2.27
N ASP A 16 11.76 -3.50 -1.62
CA ASP A 16 11.91 -3.75 -0.19
C ASP A 16 11.07 -2.74 0.60
N PHE A 17 10.69 -3.08 1.84
CA PHE A 17 9.82 -2.22 2.65
C PHE A 17 10.37 -0.79 2.83
N ASN A 18 11.69 -0.64 3.02
CA ASN A 18 12.30 0.67 3.19
C ASN A 18 12.17 1.53 1.93
N SER A 19 12.51 1.00 0.75
CA SER A 19 12.40 1.73 -0.51
C SER A 19 10.94 2.04 -0.88
N LEU A 20 10.03 1.13 -0.57
CA LEU A 20 8.60 1.38 -0.74
C LEU A 20 8.14 2.53 0.16
N PHE A 21 8.49 2.47 1.44
CA PHE A 21 8.12 3.50 2.41
C PHE A 21 8.69 4.86 2.04
N GLU A 22 9.96 4.94 1.63
CA GLU A 22 10.59 6.17 1.19
C GLU A 22 9.85 6.78 -0.02
N THR A 23 9.49 5.96 -1.01
CA THR A 23 8.69 6.40 -2.17
C THR A 23 7.34 6.96 -1.73
N VAL A 24 6.63 6.26 -0.83
CA VAL A 24 5.34 6.70 -0.28
C VAL A 24 5.48 7.98 0.54
N TYR A 25 6.56 8.11 1.29
CA TYR A 25 6.81 9.24 2.17
C TYR A 25 7.14 10.52 1.38
N GLU A 26 8.00 10.43 0.35
CA GLU A 26 8.29 11.54 -0.55
C GLU A 26 7.02 12.00 -1.27
N ASN A 27 6.21 11.05 -1.75
CA ASN A 27 4.91 11.30 -2.34
C ASN A 27 3.95 12.05 -1.37
N LEU A 28 3.88 11.64 -0.10
CA LEU A 28 3.11 12.35 0.92
C LEU A 28 3.64 13.76 1.20
N LYS A 29 4.97 13.97 1.18
CA LYS A 29 5.59 15.28 1.37
C LYS A 29 5.24 16.23 0.23
N VAL A 30 5.30 15.75 -1.01
CA VAL A 30 4.89 16.53 -2.20
C VAL A 30 3.43 16.97 -2.09
N ARG A 31 2.55 16.11 -1.55
CA ARG A 31 1.13 16.43 -1.33
C ARG A 31 0.83 17.20 -0.04
N ASN A 32 1.84 17.59 0.75
CA ASN A 32 1.65 18.18 2.08
C ASN A 32 0.72 17.35 3.00
N ALA A 33 0.73 16.03 2.83
CA ALA A 33 -0.17 15.09 3.52
C ALA A 33 0.54 14.32 4.67
N VAL A 34 1.74 14.75 5.05
CA VAL A 34 2.49 14.18 6.18
C VAL A 34 1.88 14.68 7.48
N SER A 35 1.35 13.77 8.29
CA SER A 35 0.79 14.08 9.61
C SER A 35 1.09 12.95 10.59
N GLY A 36 1.55 13.28 11.79
CA GLY A 36 1.85 12.31 12.86
C GLY A 36 3.29 11.78 12.95
N GLY A 37 4.24 12.35 12.20
CA GLY A 37 5.65 11.96 12.23
C GLY A 37 5.96 10.70 11.41
N GLU A 38 7.23 10.55 11.03
CA GLU A 38 7.70 9.48 10.13
C GLU A 38 7.43 8.08 10.69
N GLU A 39 7.63 7.88 11.99
CA GLU A 39 7.51 6.56 12.63
C GLU A 39 6.06 6.04 12.63
N MET A 40 5.07 6.90 12.91
CA MET A 40 3.66 6.52 12.81
C MET A 40 3.23 6.23 11.37
N LEU A 41 3.74 7.00 10.40
CA LEU A 41 3.50 6.72 8.99
C LEU A 41 4.12 5.38 8.60
N ARG A 42 5.29 5.03 9.12
CA ARG A 42 5.92 3.75 8.84
C ARG A 42 5.08 2.58 9.35
N LEU A 43 4.57 2.66 10.57
CA LEU A 43 3.68 1.65 11.15
C LEU A 43 2.40 1.49 10.32
N ARG A 44 1.72 2.60 10.00
CA ARG A 44 0.50 2.57 9.18
C ARG A 44 0.75 2.02 7.77
N ALA A 45 1.92 2.26 7.19
CA ALA A 45 2.29 1.79 5.86
C ALA A 45 2.45 0.28 5.88
N TYR A 46 3.12 -0.22 6.91
CA TYR A 46 3.31 -1.64 7.12
C TYR A 46 1.99 -2.36 7.34
N GLU A 47 1.11 -1.85 8.20
CA GLU A 47 -0.23 -2.42 8.42
C GLU A 47 -1.05 -2.47 7.12
N LYS A 48 -1.08 -1.38 6.35
CA LYS A 48 -1.77 -1.36 5.06
C LYS A 48 -1.15 -2.33 4.05
N LEU A 49 0.17 -2.42 4.00
CA LEU A 49 0.88 -3.36 3.15
C LEU A 49 0.53 -4.81 3.50
N GLN A 50 0.53 -5.17 4.79
CA GLN A 50 0.10 -6.51 5.23
C GLN A 50 -1.34 -6.80 4.81
N ASN A 51 -2.26 -5.85 4.98
CA ASN A 51 -3.65 -6.01 4.52
C ASN A 51 -3.75 -6.26 3.01
N LEU A 52 -2.95 -5.56 2.18
CA LEU A 52 -2.93 -5.78 0.74
C LEU A 52 -2.34 -7.15 0.37
N VAL A 53 -1.34 -7.63 1.10
CA VAL A 53 -0.80 -8.99 0.95
C VAL A 53 -1.86 -10.03 1.31
N SER A 54 -2.56 -9.87 2.43
CA SER A 54 -3.64 -10.78 2.83
C SER A 54 -4.81 -10.83 1.85
N ARG A 55 -5.10 -9.72 1.14
CA ARG A 55 -6.11 -9.66 0.07
C ARG A 55 -5.64 -10.26 -1.27
N GLY A 56 -4.39 -10.70 -1.36
CA GLY A 56 -3.80 -11.18 -2.62
C GLY A 56 -3.65 -10.07 -3.67
N MET A 57 -3.48 -8.82 -3.23
CA MET A 57 -3.22 -7.65 -4.10
C MET A 57 -1.73 -7.35 -4.23
N VAL A 58 -0.93 -7.83 -3.27
CA VAL A 58 0.52 -7.67 -3.24
C VAL A 58 1.15 -9.03 -3.00
N GLU A 59 2.10 -9.39 -3.83
CA GLU A 59 2.95 -10.56 -3.62
C GLU A 59 4.09 -10.20 -2.67
N LYS A 60 4.33 -11.03 -1.66
CA LYS A 60 5.44 -10.89 -0.70
C LYS A 60 6.44 -12.02 -0.89
N ASN A 61 7.68 -11.68 -1.25
CA ASN A 61 8.81 -12.60 -1.36
C ASN A 61 9.85 -12.28 -0.28
N VAL A 62 9.82 -13.02 0.83
CA VAL A 62 10.72 -12.86 2.00
C VAL A 62 10.67 -11.44 2.62
N LYS A 63 11.31 -10.45 1.99
CA LYS A 63 11.35 -9.03 2.39
C LYS A 63 10.95 -8.06 1.27
N GLN A 64 10.59 -8.60 0.11
CA GLN A 64 10.26 -7.87 -1.09
C GLN A 64 8.76 -7.92 -1.37
N TYR A 65 8.24 -6.85 -1.96
CA TYR A 65 6.84 -6.65 -2.25
C TYR A 65 6.66 -6.23 -3.70
N ARG A 66 5.66 -6.82 -4.37
CA ARG A 66 5.31 -6.50 -5.75
C ARG A 66 3.79 -6.36 -5.86
N GLY A 67 3.32 -5.26 -6.43
CA GLY A 67 1.90 -5.11 -6.73
C GLY A 67 1.46 -6.08 -7.82
N LEU A 68 0.27 -6.66 -7.63
CA LEU A 68 -0.41 -7.52 -8.60
C LEU A 68 -1.46 -6.72 -9.35
N GLU A 69 -2.01 -7.27 -10.44
CA GLU A 69 -3.03 -6.57 -11.23
C GLU A 69 -4.28 -6.19 -10.41
N LYS A 70 -4.67 -7.05 -9.45
CA LYS A 70 -5.79 -6.80 -8.50
C LYS A 70 -5.59 -5.57 -7.61
N LEU A 71 -4.39 -5.02 -7.53
CA LEU A 71 -4.12 -3.81 -6.78
C LEU A 71 -4.85 -2.60 -7.36
N LYS A 72 -5.18 -2.61 -8.67
CA LYS A 72 -5.97 -1.54 -9.31
C LYS A 72 -7.33 -1.36 -8.64
N ASP A 73 -7.91 -2.46 -8.14
CA ASP A 73 -9.18 -2.47 -7.41
C ASP A 73 -9.05 -2.10 -5.92
N ALA A 74 -7.82 -1.86 -5.43
CA ALA A 74 -7.59 -1.51 -4.02
C ALA A 74 -8.09 -0.10 -3.65
N LEU A 75 -8.22 0.78 -4.65
CA LEU A 75 -8.76 2.13 -4.52
C LEU A 75 -10.29 2.15 -4.51
N THR A 76 -10.91 1.07 -5.02
CA THR A 76 -12.34 0.86 -4.93
C THR A 76 -12.64 0.36 -3.51
N PRO A 77 -13.53 1.03 -2.75
CA PRO A 77 -14.00 0.46 -1.49
C PRO A 77 -14.58 -0.93 -1.81
N PRO A 78 -14.34 -1.95 -0.97
CA PRO A 78 -14.99 -3.23 -1.19
C PRO A 78 -16.48 -2.97 -1.26
N GLU A 79 -17.11 -3.30 -2.39
CA GLU A 79 -18.56 -3.38 -2.45
C GLU A 79 -19.00 -4.19 -1.22
N PRO A 80 -20.01 -3.73 -0.46
CA PRO A 80 -20.51 -4.51 0.65
C PRO A 80 -20.85 -5.88 0.07
N VAL A 81 -20.13 -6.90 0.53
CA VAL A 81 -20.43 -8.28 0.17
C VAL A 81 -21.88 -8.46 0.58
N ALA A 82 -22.78 -8.44 -0.40
CA ALA A 82 -24.20 -8.68 -0.18
C ALA A 82 -24.25 -10.10 0.38
N VAL A 83 -24.41 -10.19 1.70
CA VAL A 83 -24.65 -11.45 2.38
C VAL A 83 -26.06 -11.83 1.95
N SER A 84 -26.15 -12.56 0.84
CA SER A 84 -27.39 -13.21 0.44
C SER A 84 -27.70 -14.25 1.52
N ALA A 85 -28.59 -13.88 2.42
CA ALA A 85 -29.28 -14.78 3.35
C ALA A 85 -30.42 -15.50 2.62
#